data_AF-A0A9D7PVM7-F1
#
_entry.id   AF-A0A9D7PVM7-F1
#
_cell.length_a   1.000
_cell.length_b   1.000
_cell.length_c   1.000
_cell.angle_alpha   90.00
_cell.angle_beta   90.00
_cell.angle_gamma   90.00
#
_symmetry.space_group_name_H-M   'P 1'
#
loop_
_entity.id
_entity.type
_entity.pdbx_description
1 polymer ?
#
loop_
_entity_poly.entity_id
_entity_poly.type
_entity_poly.pdbx_seq_one_letter_code
_entity_poly.pdbx_strand_id
1 'polypeptide(L)'
;MSLNIETTVGYNQNSSFRDILANPTSSTDWLGYDNGFRDRNHGDFKNYKTDPTDYELFMMLGLDPFYKSLGVNNDWNGLTDQEVKENYYKLGLVELGLLPKALINDRQAVEDAKLKFASSGLRKQAFEKLNARAAQEGQSLPNNWLTYKKRASTNISQSFSFGNQTKLFGKTLGYILGGRYGQSIQYDPHSINQRTLTSLFNDGQPIINENSNPQIARYTNGWSALLNLAYKYSNNHSISILLMPNFLGSNNLREGDVFRAGADYSKIYGSNQFYEQRKQMIYQLRSEHFFPAYKLKMELNASYTNGESIVPDFKRFRFFEFDSTTYWYDPTAFFQDPLTRNFRYLLEDLLDSRIHFELPLSKSTSFVRKIKFGAAYKQLDKKYDQYNYDLGFDAGSSFATNKDLQQFFDLSHFQFKKDIFEESRLDYFYGNPDFAPNHTFGRSSILAFFVMADYNITKKLRVSGGLRYENTDQKIDSDAYDKLNLPRNDIRRIYQGALVSNLVS
;
A
#
# COMPACT_ATOMS: atom_id res chain seq x y z
N MET A 1 -7.40 15.56 42.24
CA MET A 1 -6.80 14.37 41.61
C MET A 1 -7.93 13.42 41.24
N SER A 2 -7.98 12.98 39.99
CA SER A 2 -8.94 12.00 39.47
C SER A 2 -8.18 10.87 38.80
N LEU A 3 -8.53 9.64 39.13
CA LEU A 3 -8.00 8.41 38.53
C LEU A 3 -9.20 7.55 38.16
N ASN A 4 -9.29 7.14 36.90
CA ASN A 4 -10.25 6.16 36.42
C ASN A 4 -9.49 5.03 35.74
N ILE A 5 -9.88 3.78 36.02
CA ILE A 5 -9.38 2.58 35.37
C ILE A 5 -10.60 1.74 35.02
N GLU A 6 -10.69 1.29 33.77
CA GLU A 6 -11.78 0.47 33.27
C GLU A 6 -11.23 -0.71 32.49
N THR A 7 -11.77 -1.90 32.75
CA THR A 7 -11.50 -3.10 31.96
C THR A 7 -12.82 -3.74 31.56
N THR A 8 -12.98 -3.98 30.27
CA THR A 8 -14.15 -4.64 29.68
C THR A 8 -13.69 -5.90 28.99
N VAL A 9 -14.36 -7.02 29.27
CA VAL A 9 -14.19 -8.29 28.56
C VAL A 9 -15.48 -8.61 27.82
N GLY A 10 -15.40 -8.83 26.52
CA GLY A 10 -16.53 -9.12 25.65
C GLY A 10 -16.52 -10.55 25.15
N TYR A 11 -17.62 -11.27 25.37
CA TYR A 11 -17.87 -12.57 24.76
C TYR A 11 -18.64 -12.38 23.44
N ASN A 12 -18.19 -13.05 22.39
CA ASN A 12 -18.88 -13.13 21.10
C ASN A 12 -19.15 -14.60 20.76
N GLN A 13 -20.43 -14.94 20.59
CA GLN A 13 -20.87 -16.32 20.34
C GLN A 13 -20.23 -16.97 19.10
N ASN A 14 -19.87 -16.16 18.08
CA ASN A 14 -19.29 -16.65 16.84
C ASN A 14 -17.77 -16.77 16.93
N SER A 15 -17.07 -15.99 17.76
CA SER A 15 -15.59 -15.98 17.79
C SER A 15 -14.97 -16.47 19.10
N SER A 16 -15.48 -16.06 20.27
CA SER A 16 -14.83 -16.32 21.55
C SER A 16 -14.72 -17.81 21.85
N PHE A 17 -13.50 -18.29 22.08
CA PHE A 17 -13.15 -19.69 22.36
C PHE A 17 -13.55 -20.68 21.25
N ARG A 18 -13.85 -20.20 20.04
CA ARG A 18 -14.13 -21.01 18.84
C ARG A 18 -12.88 -21.08 17.96
N ASP A 19 -12.82 -22.11 17.13
CA ASP A 19 -11.81 -22.21 16.08
C ASP A 19 -12.20 -21.33 14.91
N ILE A 20 -11.40 -20.29 14.68
CA ILE A 20 -11.65 -19.27 13.66
C ILE A 20 -10.49 -19.18 12.68
N LEU A 21 -10.73 -18.53 11.54
CA LEU A 21 -9.71 -18.31 10.52
C LEU A 21 -8.56 -17.43 11.05
N ALA A 22 -7.33 -17.85 10.84
CA ALA A 22 -6.10 -17.17 11.24
C ALA A 22 -5.02 -17.30 10.16
N ASN A 23 -3.99 -16.46 10.26
CA ASN A 23 -2.80 -16.51 9.42
C ASN A 23 -1.56 -16.20 10.29
N PRO A 24 -0.33 -16.42 9.77
CA PRO A 24 0.87 -15.99 10.45
C PRO A 24 0.86 -14.47 10.72
N THR A 25 1.25 -14.09 11.94
CA THR A 25 1.22 -12.69 12.42
C THR A 25 2.58 -12.24 12.91
N SER A 26 2.83 -10.93 12.87
CA SER A 26 3.99 -10.34 13.51
C SER A 26 3.88 -10.41 15.05
N SER A 27 5.00 -10.26 15.75
CA SER A 27 5.02 -10.23 17.22
C SER A 27 4.36 -8.98 17.83
N THR A 28 4.11 -7.95 17.01
CA THR A 28 3.54 -6.66 17.42
C THR A 28 2.13 -6.43 16.87
N ASP A 29 1.54 -7.38 16.15
CA ASP A 29 0.18 -7.27 15.61
C ASP A 29 -0.86 -6.97 16.71
N TRP A 30 -0.61 -7.43 17.94
CA TRP A 30 -1.45 -7.14 19.10
C TRP A 30 -1.39 -5.66 19.52
N LEU A 31 -0.35 -4.92 19.18
CA LEU A 31 -0.27 -3.46 19.34
C LEU A 31 -0.82 -2.68 18.14
N GLY A 32 -1.26 -3.37 17.10
CA GLY A 32 -1.83 -2.75 15.90
C GLY A 32 -0.80 -2.28 14.87
N TYR A 33 0.43 -2.81 14.89
CA TYR A 33 1.43 -2.56 13.85
C TYR A 33 2.33 -3.80 13.60
N ASP A 34 2.87 -3.89 12.40
CA ASP A 34 3.82 -4.89 11.93
C ASP A 34 5.27 -4.45 12.23
N ASN A 35 6.12 -5.38 12.62
CA ASN A 35 7.53 -5.12 12.94
C ASN A 35 8.48 -5.44 11.77
N GLY A 36 8.00 -5.36 10.52
CA GLY A 36 8.75 -5.77 9.32
C GLY A 36 8.60 -7.25 8.99
N PHE A 37 7.65 -7.95 9.60
CA PHE A 37 7.34 -9.35 9.29
C PHE A 37 6.74 -9.51 7.89
N ARG A 38 5.93 -8.54 7.46
CA ARG A 38 5.25 -8.56 6.15
C ARG A 38 5.93 -7.69 5.11
N ASP A 39 6.53 -6.59 5.55
CA ASP A 39 7.04 -5.54 4.67
C ASP A 39 8.36 -5.94 3.97
N ARG A 40 8.74 -5.22 2.90
CA ARG A 40 10.00 -5.44 2.18
C ARG A 40 10.54 -4.15 1.57
N ASN A 41 11.83 -4.18 1.18
CA ASN A 41 12.37 -3.14 0.30
C ASN A 41 11.93 -3.40 -1.16
N HIS A 42 11.35 -2.37 -1.78
CA HIS A 42 10.83 -2.39 -3.15
C HIS A 42 11.79 -1.83 -4.20
N GLY A 43 12.71 -0.93 -3.81
CA GLY A 43 13.56 -0.18 -4.75
C GLY A 43 14.59 -1.04 -5.48
N ASP A 44 14.93 -2.19 -4.91
CA ASP A 44 15.96 -3.09 -5.44
C ASP A 44 15.39 -4.30 -6.20
N PHE A 45 14.06 -4.35 -6.41
CA PHE A 45 13.41 -5.49 -7.06
C PHE A 45 13.90 -5.69 -8.50
N LYS A 46 14.18 -6.94 -8.89
CA LYS A 46 14.55 -7.32 -10.26
C LYS A 46 13.52 -8.29 -10.83
N ASN A 47 12.83 -7.82 -11.86
CA ASN A 47 11.97 -8.68 -12.68
C ASN A 47 12.79 -9.82 -13.28
N TYR A 48 12.23 -11.02 -13.20
CA TYR A 48 12.76 -12.19 -13.89
C TYR A 48 12.67 -12.00 -15.41
N LYS A 49 13.71 -12.44 -16.12
CA LYS A 49 13.76 -12.46 -17.58
C LYS A 49 13.67 -13.90 -18.07
N THR A 50 12.50 -14.27 -18.58
CA THR A 50 12.23 -15.60 -19.18
C THR A 50 13.10 -15.83 -20.41
N ASP A 51 13.22 -14.80 -21.26
CA ASP A 51 13.92 -14.87 -22.54
C ASP A 51 14.98 -13.76 -22.66
N PRO A 52 16.15 -13.90 -22.01
CA PRO A 52 17.24 -12.96 -22.13
C PRO A 52 17.77 -12.87 -23.56
N THR A 53 18.25 -11.70 -23.95
CA THR A 53 18.92 -11.52 -25.23
C THR A 53 20.34 -12.07 -25.20
N ASP A 54 20.89 -12.42 -26.37
CA ASP A 54 22.28 -12.87 -26.45
C ASP A 54 23.27 -11.81 -25.93
N TYR A 55 22.97 -10.52 -26.14
CA TYR A 55 23.72 -9.42 -25.56
C TYR A 55 23.78 -9.54 -24.04
N GLU A 56 22.63 -9.66 -23.38
CA GLU A 56 22.53 -9.75 -21.92
C GLU A 56 23.27 -10.97 -21.37
N LEU A 57 23.19 -12.11 -22.08
CA LEU A 57 23.92 -13.32 -21.70
C LEU A 57 25.43 -13.09 -21.80
N PHE A 58 25.94 -12.49 -22.88
CA PHE A 58 27.36 -12.16 -23.00
C PHE A 58 27.81 -11.13 -21.96
N MET A 59 26.97 -10.14 -21.60
CA MET A 59 27.25 -9.21 -20.50
C MET A 59 27.46 -9.96 -19.19
N MET A 60 26.60 -10.92 -18.86
CA MET A 60 26.74 -11.74 -17.65
C MET A 60 27.95 -12.68 -17.66
N LEU A 61 28.49 -12.96 -18.85
CA LEU A 61 29.75 -13.69 -19.03
C LEU A 61 31.00 -12.79 -18.98
N GLY A 62 30.83 -11.48 -18.77
CA GLY A 62 31.93 -10.55 -18.55
C GLY A 62 32.39 -9.81 -19.82
N LEU A 63 31.64 -9.89 -20.91
CA LEU A 63 32.01 -9.23 -22.18
C LEU A 63 31.59 -7.74 -22.23
N ASP A 64 31.03 -7.17 -21.16
CA ASP A 64 30.62 -5.76 -21.10
C ASP A 64 31.74 -4.77 -21.50
N PRO A 65 32.98 -4.87 -20.96
CA PRO A 65 34.07 -4.00 -21.38
C PRO A 65 34.44 -4.17 -22.87
N PHE A 66 34.36 -5.40 -23.38
CA PHE A 66 34.67 -5.71 -24.78
C PHE A 66 33.68 -5.01 -25.72
N TYR A 67 32.38 -5.18 -25.52
CA TYR A 67 31.37 -4.55 -26.37
C TYR A 67 31.35 -3.03 -26.25
N LYS A 68 31.55 -2.48 -25.04
CA LYS A 68 31.72 -1.03 -24.86
C LYS A 68 32.93 -0.48 -25.61
N SER A 69 34.04 -1.23 -25.69
CA SER A 69 35.21 -0.82 -26.47
C SER A 69 34.94 -0.75 -27.97
N LEU A 70 33.95 -1.51 -28.46
CA LEU A 70 33.46 -1.47 -29.85
C LEU A 70 32.38 -0.39 -30.06
N GLY A 71 32.03 0.39 -29.04
CA GLY A 71 30.98 1.40 -29.08
C GLY A 71 29.56 0.85 -28.89
N VAL A 72 29.41 -0.44 -28.55
CA VAL A 72 28.13 -1.10 -28.33
C VAL A 72 27.72 -0.89 -26.87
N ASN A 73 26.82 0.06 -26.64
CA ASN A 73 26.37 0.45 -25.29
C ASN A 73 24.95 -0.03 -24.95
N ASN A 74 24.23 -0.57 -25.93
CA ASN A 74 22.85 -1.02 -25.80
C ASN A 74 22.68 -2.38 -26.47
N ASP A 75 21.58 -3.06 -26.13
CA ASP A 75 21.21 -4.32 -26.72
C ASP A 75 21.07 -4.21 -28.25
N TRP A 76 21.75 -5.10 -28.98
CA TRP A 76 21.68 -5.14 -30.43
C TRP A 76 20.46 -5.88 -30.96
N ASN A 77 19.68 -6.59 -30.15
CA ASN A 77 18.48 -7.30 -30.62
C ASN A 77 17.42 -6.35 -31.20
N GLY A 78 17.41 -5.08 -30.80
CA GLY A 78 16.56 -4.03 -31.36
C GLY A 78 17.02 -3.49 -32.72
N LEU A 79 18.20 -3.89 -33.23
CA LEU A 79 18.68 -3.46 -34.55
C LEU A 79 17.90 -4.16 -35.66
N THR A 80 17.58 -3.40 -36.72
CA THR A 80 16.91 -3.92 -37.92
C THR A 80 17.86 -4.73 -38.81
N ASP A 81 19.15 -4.42 -38.77
CA ASP A 81 20.19 -5.10 -39.55
C ASP A 81 20.57 -6.45 -38.90
N GLN A 82 20.19 -7.54 -39.57
CA GLN A 82 20.45 -8.89 -39.10
C GLN A 82 21.92 -9.29 -39.21
N GLU A 83 22.65 -8.76 -40.18
CA GLU A 83 24.06 -9.07 -40.40
C GLU A 83 24.90 -8.47 -39.27
N VAL A 84 24.58 -7.24 -38.86
CA VAL A 84 25.24 -6.58 -37.71
C VAL A 84 25.02 -7.36 -36.41
N LYS A 85 23.79 -7.83 -36.15
CA LYS A 85 23.47 -8.66 -34.97
C LYS A 85 24.27 -9.96 -34.96
N GLU A 86 24.29 -10.65 -36.09
CA GLU A 86 25.06 -11.89 -36.25
C GLU A 86 26.57 -11.65 -36.07
N ASN A 87 27.10 -10.53 -36.56
CA ASN A 87 28.51 -10.18 -36.38
C ASN A 87 28.86 -9.92 -34.92
N TYR A 88 28.02 -9.20 -34.16
CA TYR A 88 28.23 -9.04 -32.72
C TYR A 88 28.17 -10.37 -31.98
N TYR A 89 27.21 -11.23 -32.30
CA TYR A 89 27.12 -12.56 -31.72
C TYR A 89 28.39 -13.39 -31.97
N LYS A 90 28.88 -13.43 -33.22
CA LYS A 90 30.13 -14.11 -33.60
C LYS A 90 31.34 -13.56 -32.84
N LEU A 91 31.44 -12.23 -32.69
CA LEU A 91 32.50 -11.59 -31.92
C LEU A 91 32.45 -12.02 -30.44
N GLY A 92 31.25 -12.18 -29.87
CA GLY A 92 31.08 -12.75 -28.54
C GLY A 92 31.61 -14.18 -28.43
N LEU A 93 31.29 -15.04 -29.40
CA LEU A 93 31.82 -16.40 -29.45
C LEU A 93 33.35 -16.44 -29.57
N VAL A 94 33.93 -15.51 -30.33
CA VAL A 94 35.39 -15.35 -30.45
C VAL A 94 36.01 -14.98 -29.12
N GLU A 95 35.43 -13.99 -28.43
CA GLU A 95 35.96 -13.49 -27.15
C GLU A 95 35.83 -14.54 -26.04
N LEU A 96 34.78 -15.35 -26.06
CA LEU A 96 34.64 -16.52 -25.18
C LEU A 96 35.56 -17.69 -25.55
N GLY A 97 36.32 -17.60 -26.65
CA GLY A 97 37.23 -18.64 -27.12
C GLY A 97 36.53 -19.85 -27.76
N LEU A 98 35.24 -19.73 -28.11
CA LEU A 98 34.46 -20.79 -28.74
C LEU A 98 34.62 -20.82 -30.26
N LEU A 99 34.98 -19.69 -30.86
CA LEU A 99 35.18 -19.52 -32.31
C LEU A 99 36.58 -18.94 -32.58
N PRO A 100 37.46 -19.63 -33.33
CA PRO A 100 38.76 -19.06 -33.72
C PRO A 100 38.60 -17.83 -34.62
N LYS A 101 39.38 -16.77 -34.37
CA LYS A 101 39.32 -15.49 -35.13
C LYS A 101 39.39 -15.66 -36.65
N ALA A 102 40.24 -16.58 -37.12
CA ALA A 102 40.43 -16.84 -38.55
C ALA A 102 39.20 -17.50 -39.22
N LEU A 103 38.29 -18.08 -38.44
CA LEU A 103 37.12 -18.83 -38.92
C LEU A 103 35.81 -18.07 -38.74
N ILE A 104 35.85 -16.77 -38.43
CA ILE A 104 34.64 -15.96 -38.16
C ILE A 104 33.67 -15.88 -39.35
N ASN A 105 34.18 -16.06 -40.56
CA ASN A 105 33.39 -16.08 -41.80
C ASN A 105 33.13 -17.51 -42.32
N ASP A 106 33.63 -18.55 -41.63
CA ASP A 106 33.35 -19.94 -41.98
C ASP A 106 32.01 -20.36 -41.39
N ARG A 107 31.08 -20.76 -42.25
CA ARG A 107 29.72 -21.09 -41.84
C ARG A 107 29.66 -22.29 -40.89
N GLN A 108 30.45 -23.34 -41.14
CA GLN A 108 30.40 -24.55 -40.31
C GLN A 108 31.00 -24.28 -38.93
N ALA A 109 32.13 -23.59 -38.88
CA ALA A 109 32.79 -23.25 -37.62
C ALA A 109 31.91 -22.36 -36.72
N VAL A 110 31.16 -21.43 -37.31
CA VAL A 110 30.21 -20.58 -36.58
C VAL A 110 29.07 -21.41 -35.99
N GLU A 111 28.46 -22.30 -36.78
CA GLU A 111 27.38 -23.17 -36.29
C GLU A 111 27.87 -24.15 -35.21
N ASP A 112 29.07 -24.72 -35.36
CA ASP A 112 29.68 -25.56 -34.32
C ASP A 112 29.94 -24.77 -33.03
N ALA A 113 30.37 -23.51 -33.15
CA ALA A 113 30.59 -22.63 -31.99
C ALA A 113 29.28 -22.23 -31.29
N LYS A 114 28.19 -22.01 -32.04
CA LYS A 114 26.83 -21.82 -31.48
C LYS A 114 26.38 -23.04 -30.69
N LEU A 115 26.56 -24.24 -31.24
CA LEU A 115 26.23 -25.48 -30.55
C LEU A 115 27.07 -25.66 -29.28
N LYS A 116 28.38 -25.39 -29.35
CA LYS A 116 29.26 -25.39 -28.16
C LYS A 116 28.81 -24.38 -27.12
N PHE A 117 28.42 -23.18 -27.52
CA PHE A 117 27.92 -22.18 -26.57
C PHE A 117 26.68 -22.68 -25.84
N ALA A 118 25.73 -23.27 -26.57
CA ALA A 118 24.52 -23.87 -26.01
C ALA A 118 24.84 -25.04 -25.06
N SER A 119 25.80 -25.92 -25.41
CA SER A 119 26.11 -27.13 -24.62
C SER A 119 27.18 -26.97 -23.54
N SER A 120 27.97 -25.88 -23.57
CA SER A 120 29.12 -25.65 -22.65
C SER A 120 28.73 -25.33 -21.21
N GLY A 121 27.46 -25.03 -20.95
CA GLY A 121 26.99 -24.49 -19.67
C GLY A 121 27.24 -22.98 -19.48
N LEU A 122 27.93 -22.30 -20.41
CA LEU A 122 28.14 -20.85 -20.35
C LEU A 122 26.81 -20.08 -20.46
N ARG A 123 25.97 -20.45 -21.44
CA ARG A 123 24.61 -19.89 -21.58
C ARG A 123 23.80 -20.02 -20.28
N LYS A 124 23.87 -21.19 -19.66
CA LYS A 124 23.24 -21.48 -18.37
C LYS A 124 23.79 -20.59 -17.25
N GLN A 125 25.11 -20.51 -17.11
CA GLN A 125 25.75 -19.67 -16.09
C GLN A 125 25.37 -18.20 -16.25
N ALA A 126 25.30 -17.71 -17.49
CA ALA A 126 24.89 -16.35 -17.81
C ALA A 126 23.43 -16.09 -17.39
N PHE A 127 22.54 -17.02 -17.73
CA PHE A 127 21.12 -16.95 -17.37
C PHE A 127 20.93 -16.93 -15.85
N GLU A 128 21.58 -17.85 -15.13
CA GLU A 128 21.52 -17.91 -13.67
C GLU A 128 22.04 -16.63 -13.03
N LYS A 129 23.16 -16.07 -13.52
CA LYS A 129 23.70 -14.78 -13.04
C LYS A 129 22.74 -13.63 -13.27
N LEU A 130 22.12 -13.56 -14.46
CA LEU A 130 21.15 -12.52 -14.82
C LEU A 130 19.95 -12.55 -13.87
N ASN A 131 19.42 -13.75 -13.61
CA ASN A 131 18.19 -13.97 -12.86
C ASN A 131 18.41 -14.31 -11.38
N ALA A 132 19.65 -14.34 -10.89
CA ALA A 132 19.98 -14.71 -9.51
C ALA A 132 19.25 -13.85 -8.49
N ARG A 133 19.11 -12.55 -8.78
CA ARG A 133 18.40 -11.62 -7.91
C ARG A 133 16.90 -11.91 -7.86
N ALA A 134 16.26 -12.17 -9.00
CA ALA A 134 14.85 -12.53 -9.06
C ALA A 134 14.56 -13.83 -8.27
N ALA A 135 15.43 -14.83 -8.39
CA ALA A 135 15.36 -16.08 -7.62
C ALA A 135 15.46 -15.83 -6.11
N GLN A 136 16.44 -15.03 -5.67
CA GLN A 136 16.60 -14.64 -4.26
C GLN A 136 15.38 -13.88 -3.74
N GLU A 137 14.81 -12.98 -4.54
CA GLU A 137 13.65 -12.17 -4.16
C GLU A 137 12.39 -13.03 -4.00
N GLY A 138 12.19 -14.01 -4.88
CA GLY A 138 11.13 -15.01 -4.73
C GLY A 138 11.21 -15.78 -3.41
N GLN A 139 12.42 -16.18 -3.02
CA GLN A 139 12.67 -16.89 -1.75
C GLN A 139 12.64 -15.99 -0.52
N SER A 140 12.86 -14.68 -0.68
CA SER A 140 12.88 -13.71 0.43
C SER A 140 11.49 -13.43 1.01
N LEU A 141 10.43 -13.70 0.25
CA LEU A 141 9.06 -13.51 0.70
C LEU A 141 8.65 -14.65 1.64
N PRO A 142 7.96 -14.35 2.75
CA PRO A 142 7.54 -15.38 3.70
C PRO A 142 6.57 -16.36 3.06
N ASN A 143 6.77 -17.67 3.25
CA ASN A 143 5.82 -18.69 2.81
C ASN A 143 4.61 -18.76 3.78
N ASN A 144 3.70 -17.81 3.62
CA ASN A 144 2.52 -17.61 4.49
C ASN A 144 1.23 -17.44 3.67
N TRP A 145 1.17 -18.08 2.50
CA TRP A 145 0.01 -18.02 1.61
C TRP A 145 -1.25 -18.64 2.19
N LEU A 146 -1.11 -19.70 3.00
CA LEU A 146 -2.22 -20.45 3.53
C LEU A 146 -2.68 -19.93 4.89
N THR A 147 -4.01 -19.94 5.08
CA THR A 147 -4.66 -19.70 6.36
C THR A 147 -4.82 -21.00 7.15
N TYR A 148 -5.07 -20.90 8.45
CA TYR A 148 -5.32 -22.05 9.32
C TYR A 148 -6.35 -21.72 10.39
N LYS A 149 -6.77 -22.72 11.18
CA LYS A 149 -7.69 -22.53 12.30
C LYS A 149 -6.96 -22.33 13.61
N LYS A 150 -7.40 -21.34 14.39
CA LYS A 150 -6.91 -21.06 15.74
C LYS A 150 -8.07 -20.76 16.67
N ARG A 151 -7.96 -21.22 17.92
CA ARG A 151 -8.92 -20.87 18.97
C ARG A 151 -8.81 -19.39 19.36
N ALA A 152 -9.89 -18.63 19.20
CA ALA A 152 -9.91 -17.19 19.49
C ALA A 152 -10.05 -16.88 20.99
N SER A 153 -9.49 -15.73 21.40
CA SER A 153 -9.71 -15.14 22.73
C SER A 153 -11.05 -14.38 22.80
N THR A 154 -11.35 -13.82 23.97
CA THR A 154 -12.40 -12.82 24.14
C THR A 154 -11.95 -11.46 23.65
N ASN A 155 -12.90 -10.56 23.40
CA ASN A 155 -12.62 -9.15 23.16
C ASN A 155 -12.19 -8.50 24.48
N ILE A 156 -11.22 -7.60 24.45
CA ILE A 156 -10.71 -6.92 25.64
C ILE A 156 -10.57 -5.43 25.33
N SER A 157 -11.04 -4.58 26.23
CA SER A 157 -10.79 -3.14 26.21
C SER A 157 -10.30 -2.73 27.59
N GLN A 158 -9.18 -2.03 27.66
CA GLN A 158 -8.63 -1.48 28.89
C GLN A 158 -8.41 0.01 28.69
N SER A 159 -8.79 0.82 29.66
CA SER A 159 -8.49 2.24 29.65
C SER A 159 -8.13 2.75 31.03
N PHE A 160 -7.28 3.77 31.05
CA PHE A 160 -7.00 4.54 32.25
C PHE A 160 -6.98 6.02 31.92
N SER A 161 -7.35 6.84 32.89
CA SER A 161 -7.17 8.28 32.83
C SER A 161 -6.77 8.81 34.20
N PHE A 162 -5.84 9.75 34.19
CA PHE A 162 -5.30 10.40 35.36
C PHE A 162 -5.24 11.90 35.10
N GLY A 163 -5.87 12.69 35.97
CA GLY A 163 -5.92 14.13 35.82
C GLY A 163 -5.77 14.84 37.15
N ASN A 164 -4.97 15.91 37.17
CA ASN A 164 -4.87 16.78 38.33
C ASN A 164 -4.45 18.20 37.95
N GLN A 165 -4.39 19.07 38.96
CA GLN A 165 -3.83 20.40 38.85
C GLN A 165 -2.78 20.60 39.94
N THR A 166 -1.71 21.32 39.62
CA THR A 166 -0.65 21.71 40.56
C THR A 166 -0.23 23.16 40.32
N LYS A 167 0.70 23.67 41.11
CA LYS A 167 1.34 24.97 40.88
C LYS A 167 2.73 24.77 40.27
N LEU A 168 3.00 25.46 39.17
CA LEU A 168 4.33 25.60 38.57
C LEU A 168 4.66 27.11 38.52
N PHE A 169 5.74 27.53 39.19
CA PHE A 169 6.10 28.95 39.36
C PHE A 169 4.96 29.81 39.95
N GLY A 170 4.21 29.26 40.92
CA GLY A 170 3.08 29.94 41.56
C GLY A 170 1.82 30.05 40.70
N LYS A 171 1.80 29.47 39.50
CA LYS A 171 0.70 29.50 38.55
C LYS A 171 0.10 28.12 38.32
N THR A 172 -1.18 28.05 37.97
CA THR A 172 -1.89 26.77 37.82
C THR A 172 -1.43 26.02 36.57
N LEU A 173 -0.95 24.80 36.76
CA LEU A 173 -0.69 23.81 35.73
C LEU A 173 -1.69 22.66 35.88
N GLY A 174 -2.58 22.50 34.92
CA GLY A 174 -3.41 21.30 34.78
C GLY A 174 -2.73 20.29 33.88
N TYR A 175 -2.90 19.01 34.19
CA TYR A 175 -2.41 17.92 33.35
C TYR A 175 -3.41 16.77 33.31
N ILE A 176 -3.52 16.13 32.15
CA ILE A 176 -4.31 14.92 31.92
C ILE A 176 -3.42 13.93 31.17
N LEU A 177 -3.37 12.71 31.68
CA LEU A 177 -2.75 11.54 31.08
C LEU A 177 -3.84 10.50 30.87
N GLY A 178 -3.87 9.87 29.71
CA GLY A 178 -4.83 8.81 29.41
C GLY A 178 -4.23 7.77 28.48
N GLY A 179 -4.71 6.55 28.60
CA GLY A 179 -4.33 5.44 27.74
C GLY A 179 -5.52 4.53 27.52
N ARG A 180 -5.61 3.96 26.31
CA ARG A 180 -6.59 2.95 25.96
C ARG A 180 -5.93 1.90 25.10
N TYR A 181 -6.24 0.64 25.39
CA TYR A 181 -5.93 -0.52 24.55
C TYR A 181 -7.24 -1.25 24.23
N GLY A 182 -7.36 -1.74 23.00
CA GLY A 182 -8.53 -2.50 22.57
C GLY A 182 -8.16 -3.62 21.61
N GLN A 183 -8.74 -4.80 21.84
CA GLN A 183 -8.73 -5.96 20.96
C GLN A 183 -10.18 -6.39 20.68
N SER A 184 -10.48 -6.61 19.40
CA SER A 184 -11.75 -7.15 18.94
C SER A 184 -11.54 -8.22 17.88
N ILE A 185 -12.28 -9.32 18.00
CA ILE A 185 -12.29 -10.44 17.08
C ILE A 185 -13.72 -10.67 16.60
N GLN A 186 -13.92 -10.55 15.30
CA GLN A 186 -15.17 -10.87 14.62
C GLN A 186 -14.95 -12.07 13.72
N TYR A 187 -15.89 -13.00 13.72
CA TYR A 187 -15.86 -14.18 12.85
C TYR A 187 -17.26 -14.47 12.33
N ASP A 188 -17.35 -14.70 11.03
CA ASP A 188 -18.53 -15.18 10.34
C ASP A 188 -18.17 -16.50 9.63
N PRO A 189 -18.62 -17.66 10.15
CA PRO A 189 -18.33 -18.96 9.55
C PRO A 189 -19.17 -19.25 8.28
N HIS A 190 -20.26 -18.52 8.04
CA HIS A 190 -21.22 -18.82 6.97
C HIS A 190 -21.69 -17.53 6.28
N SER A 191 -20.74 -16.69 5.88
CA SER A 191 -21.08 -15.47 5.16
C SER A 191 -21.64 -15.83 3.79
N ILE A 192 -22.76 -15.24 3.37
CA ILE A 192 -23.35 -15.48 2.05
C ILE A 192 -23.13 -14.25 1.18
N ASN A 193 -22.58 -14.43 0.00
CA ASN A 193 -22.48 -13.38 -1.01
C ASN A 193 -23.04 -13.90 -2.34
N GLN A 194 -24.00 -13.18 -2.89
CA GLN A 194 -24.61 -13.46 -4.18
C GLN A 194 -24.42 -12.24 -5.08
N ARG A 195 -23.86 -12.46 -6.26
CA ARG A 195 -23.66 -11.40 -7.25
C ARG A 195 -24.12 -11.89 -8.61
N THR A 196 -24.87 -11.03 -9.29
CA THR A 196 -25.21 -11.21 -10.69
C THR A 196 -24.18 -10.49 -11.54
N LEU A 197 -23.48 -11.24 -12.40
CA LEU A 197 -22.53 -10.73 -13.36
C LEU A 197 -23.22 -10.59 -14.72
N THR A 198 -23.21 -9.38 -15.26
CA THR A 198 -23.59 -9.10 -16.65
C THR A 198 -22.32 -8.95 -17.47
N SER A 199 -22.23 -9.62 -18.62
CA SER A 199 -21.16 -9.34 -19.57
C SER A 199 -21.34 -7.94 -20.12
N LEU A 200 -20.32 -7.08 -20.00
CA LEU A 200 -20.30 -5.75 -20.62
C LEU A 200 -20.02 -5.81 -22.14
N PHE A 201 -19.80 -7.01 -22.69
CA PHE A 201 -19.34 -7.21 -24.06
C PHE A 201 -20.03 -8.40 -24.75
N ASN A 202 -21.38 -8.44 -24.81
CA ASN A 202 -22.15 -9.01 -25.93
C ASN A 202 -23.66 -9.05 -25.66
N ASP A 203 -24.44 -8.68 -26.68
CA ASP A 203 -25.90 -8.77 -26.77
C ASP A 203 -26.39 -10.25 -26.81
N GLY A 204 -26.39 -10.94 -25.65
CA GLY A 204 -27.04 -12.26 -25.53
C GLY A 204 -26.34 -13.31 -24.67
N GLN A 205 -25.28 -12.96 -23.91
CA GLN A 205 -24.66 -13.92 -22.98
C GLN A 205 -25.51 -14.13 -21.72
N PRO A 206 -25.53 -15.35 -21.15
CA PRO A 206 -26.36 -15.66 -19.99
C PRO A 206 -25.94 -14.84 -18.77
N ILE A 207 -26.93 -14.46 -17.98
CA ILE A 207 -26.72 -13.87 -16.66
C ILE A 207 -26.00 -14.92 -15.79
N ILE A 208 -24.76 -14.63 -15.38
CA ILE A 208 -24.00 -15.53 -14.51
C ILE A 208 -24.28 -15.13 -13.07
N ASN A 209 -24.87 -16.05 -12.30
CA ASN A 209 -25.01 -15.89 -10.86
C ASN A 209 -23.79 -16.52 -10.17
N GLU A 210 -23.09 -15.68 -9.43
CA GLU A 210 -21.98 -16.07 -8.56
C GLU A 210 -22.50 -16.14 -7.12
N ASN A 211 -22.45 -17.34 -6.54
CA ASN A 211 -22.79 -17.57 -5.14
C ASN A 211 -21.53 -17.96 -4.39
N SER A 212 -21.25 -17.37 -3.24
CA SER A 212 -20.11 -17.75 -2.43
C SER A 212 -20.47 -17.76 -0.96
N ASN A 213 -19.88 -18.74 -0.25
CA ASN A 213 -20.11 -18.92 1.18
C ASN A 213 -18.78 -18.82 1.96
N PRO A 214 -18.06 -17.68 1.89
CA PRO A 214 -16.76 -17.59 2.52
C PRO A 214 -16.85 -17.49 4.04
N GLN A 215 -15.79 -17.94 4.70
CA GLN A 215 -15.52 -17.65 6.09
C GLN A 215 -14.76 -16.34 6.18
N ILE A 216 -15.15 -15.47 7.10
CA ILE A 216 -14.54 -14.16 7.29
C ILE A 216 -14.11 -14.03 8.74
N ALA A 217 -12.84 -13.73 8.97
CA ALA A 217 -12.33 -13.34 10.29
C ALA A 217 -11.74 -11.94 10.23
N ARG A 218 -12.01 -11.13 11.26
CA ARG A 218 -11.41 -9.83 11.44
C ARG A 218 -10.85 -9.69 12.84
N TYR A 219 -9.56 -9.42 12.93
CA TYR A 219 -8.86 -9.06 14.16
C TYR A 219 -8.56 -7.58 14.11
N THR A 220 -8.97 -6.84 15.14
CA THR A 220 -8.66 -5.42 15.29
C THR A 220 -7.96 -5.23 16.62
N ASN A 221 -6.73 -4.73 16.59
CA ASN A 221 -6.00 -4.38 17.79
C ASN A 221 -5.52 -2.93 17.68
N GLY A 222 -5.55 -2.19 18.77
CA GLY A 222 -5.08 -0.81 18.74
C GLY A 222 -4.95 -0.22 20.12
N TRP A 223 -4.21 0.88 20.17
CA TRP A 223 -4.06 1.67 21.37
C TRP A 223 -3.96 3.15 21.05
N SER A 224 -4.32 3.96 22.03
CA SER A 224 -4.17 5.40 21.99
C SER A 224 -3.69 5.89 23.33
N ALA A 225 -2.83 6.90 23.34
CA ALA A 225 -2.48 7.62 24.55
C ALA A 225 -2.81 9.11 24.39
N LEU A 226 -2.98 9.81 25.49
CA LEU A 226 -3.23 11.24 25.53
C LEU A 226 -2.43 11.86 26.65
N LEU A 227 -1.65 12.88 26.32
CA LEU A 227 -1.04 13.80 27.26
C LEU A 227 -1.56 15.19 26.93
N ASN A 228 -2.18 15.86 27.89
CA ASN A 228 -2.56 17.25 27.78
C ASN A 228 -1.99 18.03 28.97
N LEU A 229 -1.26 19.11 28.69
CA LEU A 229 -0.72 20.04 29.66
C LEU A 229 -1.36 21.40 29.42
N ALA A 230 -1.89 22.04 30.45
CA ALA A 230 -2.53 23.35 30.36
C ALA A 230 -2.00 24.28 31.46
N TYR A 231 -1.29 25.33 31.08
CA TYR A 231 -0.63 26.27 31.98
C TYR A 231 -1.27 27.66 31.92
N LYS A 232 -1.78 28.14 33.06
CA LYS A 232 -2.34 29.49 33.23
C LYS A 232 -1.26 30.43 33.78
N TYR A 233 -0.39 30.95 32.91
CA TYR A 233 0.72 31.81 33.34
C TYR A 233 0.28 33.19 33.87
N SER A 234 -0.96 33.62 33.60
CA SER A 234 -1.59 34.76 34.26
C SER A 234 -3.10 34.55 34.43
N ASN A 235 -3.79 35.50 35.07
CA ASN A 235 -5.26 35.45 35.20
C ASN A 235 -5.97 35.62 33.83
N ASN A 236 -5.27 36.15 32.84
CA ASN A 236 -5.84 36.50 31.54
C ASN A 236 -5.27 35.67 30.39
N HIS A 237 -4.28 34.82 30.66
CA HIS A 237 -3.55 34.12 29.60
C HIS A 237 -3.26 32.67 29.98
N SER A 238 -3.48 31.77 29.03
CA SER A 238 -3.19 30.35 29.19
C SER A 238 -2.66 29.74 27.89
N ILE A 239 -1.88 28.68 28.04
CA ILE A 239 -1.34 27.88 26.94
C ILE A 239 -1.56 26.41 27.26
N SER A 240 -1.88 25.61 26.24
CA SER A 240 -2.11 24.18 26.36
C SER A 240 -1.46 23.44 25.21
N ILE A 241 -0.84 22.31 25.53
CA ILE A 241 -0.21 21.40 24.57
C ILE A 241 -0.85 20.03 24.73
N LEU A 242 -1.25 19.43 23.62
CA LEU A 242 -1.78 18.06 23.57
C LEU A 242 -0.92 17.21 22.65
N LEU A 243 -0.59 16.01 23.12
CA LEU A 243 0.06 14.95 22.38
C LEU A 243 -0.85 13.72 22.43
N MET A 244 -1.20 13.18 21.26
CA MET A 244 -2.08 12.02 21.18
C MET A 244 -1.61 11.05 20.08
N PRO A 245 -0.79 10.04 20.42
CA PRO A 245 -0.53 8.91 19.53
C PRO A 245 -1.73 7.97 19.44
N ASN A 246 -2.05 7.52 18.24
CA ASN A 246 -3.09 6.51 17.96
C ASN A 246 -2.55 5.46 16.99
N PHE A 247 -2.71 4.20 17.33
CA PHE A 247 -2.31 3.05 16.53
C PHE A 247 -3.47 2.07 16.39
N LEU A 248 -3.67 1.55 15.19
CA LEU A 248 -4.75 0.62 14.88
C LEU A 248 -4.30 -0.36 13.79
N GLY A 249 -4.28 -1.65 14.10
CA GLY A 249 -4.09 -2.73 13.14
C GLY A 249 -5.39 -3.48 12.91
N SER A 250 -5.69 -3.77 11.66
CA SER A 250 -6.84 -4.57 11.24
C SER A 250 -6.37 -5.70 10.31
N ASN A 251 -6.48 -6.94 10.78
CA ASN A 251 -6.23 -8.13 9.98
C ASN A 251 -7.58 -8.70 9.51
N ASN A 252 -7.83 -8.68 8.20
CA ASN A 252 -9.05 -9.18 7.57
C ASN A 252 -8.70 -10.41 6.73
N LEU A 253 -9.26 -11.55 7.10
CA LEU A 253 -9.08 -12.82 6.41
C LEU A 253 -10.41 -13.23 5.80
N ARG A 254 -10.37 -13.67 4.55
CA ARG A 254 -11.50 -14.28 3.86
C ARG A 254 -11.02 -15.51 3.15
N GLU A 255 -11.69 -16.64 3.35
CA GLU A 255 -11.37 -17.90 2.69
C GLU A 255 -12.66 -18.62 2.33
N GLY A 256 -12.71 -19.23 1.16
CA GLY A 256 -13.77 -20.16 0.82
C GLY A 256 -14.04 -20.29 -0.66
N ASP A 257 -15.17 -20.94 -0.94
CA ASP A 257 -15.56 -21.32 -2.28
C ASP A 257 -16.55 -20.34 -2.90
N VAL A 258 -16.37 -20.13 -4.20
CA VAL A 258 -17.23 -19.37 -5.09
C VAL A 258 -17.74 -20.32 -6.17
N PHE A 259 -19.06 -20.34 -6.35
CA PHE A 259 -19.75 -21.18 -7.32
C PHE A 259 -20.32 -20.28 -8.43
N ARG A 260 -20.05 -20.63 -9.69
CA ARG A 260 -20.57 -19.92 -10.86
C ARG A 260 -21.49 -20.86 -11.64
N ALA A 261 -22.79 -20.54 -11.65
CA ALA A 261 -23.75 -21.31 -12.43
C ALA A 261 -23.56 -21.04 -13.94
N GLY A 262 -23.42 -22.10 -14.75
CA GLY A 262 -23.28 -22.00 -16.20
C GLY A 262 -21.88 -21.73 -16.75
N ALA A 263 -20.83 -21.84 -15.92
CA ALA A 263 -19.43 -21.78 -16.35
C ALA A 263 -18.82 -23.20 -16.45
N ASP A 264 -17.83 -23.39 -17.33
CA ASP A 264 -17.09 -24.67 -17.49
C ASP A 264 -16.40 -25.12 -16.19
N TYR A 265 -16.07 -24.18 -15.32
CA TYR A 265 -15.56 -24.43 -13.97
C TYR A 265 -16.65 -24.11 -12.93
N SER A 266 -17.18 -25.15 -12.29
CA SER A 266 -18.31 -25.02 -11.37
C SER A 266 -17.93 -24.44 -10.00
N LYS A 267 -16.64 -24.52 -9.62
CA LYS A 267 -16.16 -24.14 -8.29
C LYS A 267 -14.79 -23.45 -8.34
N ILE A 268 -14.66 -22.40 -7.55
CA ILE A 268 -13.47 -21.56 -7.43
C ILE A 268 -13.13 -21.47 -5.94
N TYR A 269 -11.91 -21.85 -5.55
CA TYR A 269 -11.42 -21.69 -4.18
C TYR A 269 -10.53 -20.45 -4.10
N GLY A 270 -10.65 -19.64 -3.04
CA GLY A 270 -9.81 -18.47 -2.89
C GLY A 270 -9.61 -18.03 -1.46
N SER A 271 -8.52 -17.30 -1.24
CA SER A 271 -8.19 -16.69 0.03
C SER A 271 -7.66 -15.27 -0.17
N ASN A 272 -8.10 -14.37 0.71
CA ASN A 272 -7.62 -13.00 0.81
C ASN A 272 -7.13 -12.77 2.25
N GLN A 273 -5.90 -12.28 2.39
CA GLN A 273 -5.32 -11.93 3.68
C GLN A 273 -4.87 -10.46 3.65
N PHE A 274 -5.66 -9.58 4.27
CA PHE A 274 -5.45 -8.14 4.24
C PHE A 274 -5.13 -7.63 5.65
N TYR A 275 -3.87 -7.27 5.90
CA TYR A 275 -3.46 -6.57 7.10
C TYR A 275 -3.26 -5.09 6.79
N GLU A 276 -3.90 -4.20 7.56
CA GLU A 276 -3.69 -2.76 7.47
C GLU A 276 -3.34 -2.22 8.85
N GLN A 277 -2.26 -1.45 8.92
CA GLN A 277 -1.87 -0.68 10.09
C GLN A 277 -2.06 0.80 9.83
N ARG A 278 -2.64 1.50 10.80
CA ARG A 278 -2.86 2.94 10.77
C ARG A 278 -2.23 3.58 12.00
N LYS A 279 -1.50 4.66 11.77
CA LYS A 279 -0.89 5.49 12.81
C LYS A 279 -1.33 6.93 12.63
N GLN A 280 -1.66 7.59 13.73
CA GLN A 280 -1.93 9.02 13.76
C GLN A 280 -1.27 9.65 14.98
N MET A 281 -0.27 10.49 14.74
CA MET A 281 0.43 11.26 15.77
C MET A 281 -0.10 12.68 15.74
N ILE A 282 -0.82 13.08 16.79
CA ILE A 282 -1.46 14.39 16.86
C ILE A 282 -0.72 15.26 17.86
N TYR A 283 -0.30 16.44 17.41
CA TYR A 283 0.29 17.49 18.23
C TYR A 283 -0.61 18.72 18.13
N GLN A 284 -1.04 19.28 19.27
CA GLN A 284 -1.86 20.49 19.28
C GLN A 284 -1.31 21.50 20.28
N LEU A 285 -1.34 22.76 19.86
CA LEU A 285 -1.07 23.93 20.67
C LEU A 285 -2.33 24.79 20.69
N ARG A 286 -2.79 25.15 21.88
CA ARG A 286 -3.85 26.13 22.11
C ARG A 286 -3.34 27.24 23.01
N SER A 287 -3.58 28.48 22.63
CA SER A 287 -3.26 29.65 23.47
C SER A 287 -4.45 30.58 23.54
N GLU A 288 -4.83 30.96 24.76
CA GLU A 288 -5.94 31.86 25.01
C GLU A 288 -5.44 33.11 25.71
N HIS A 289 -5.84 34.27 25.21
CA HIS A 289 -5.45 35.56 25.77
C HIS A 289 -6.65 36.48 25.91
N PHE A 290 -6.74 37.14 27.04
CA PHE A 290 -7.67 38.22 27.30
C PHE A 290 -6.88 39.50 27.56
N PHE A 291 -7.20 40.58 26.85
CA PHE A 291 -6.57 41.89 27.02
C PHE A 291 -7.57 42.85 27.66
N PRO A 292 -7.48 43.13 28.97
CA PRO A 292 -8.52 43.88 29.69
C PRO A 292 -8.74 45.30 29.17
N ALA A 293 -7.69 45.98 28.71
CA ALA A 293 -7.74 47.35 28.18
C ALA A 293 -8.77 47.50 27.04
N TYR A 294 -8.88 46.46 26.20
CA TYR A 294 -9.76 46.45 25.04
C TYR A 294 -10.92 45.44 25.18
N LYS A 295 -10.98 44.70 26.31
CA LYS A 295 -11.83 43.51 26.49
C LYS A 295 -11.71 42.49 25.33
N LEU A 296 -10.56 42.48 24.66
CA LEU A 296 -10.30 41.64 23.49
C LEU A 296 -9.96 40.22 23.95
N LYS A 297 -10.62 39.23 23.37
CA LYS A 297 -10.21 37.82 23.48
C LYS A 297 -9.49 37.40 22.21
N MET A 298 -8.39 36.67 22.36
CA MET A 298 -7.62 36.08 21.28
C MET A 298 -7.45 34.58 21.54
N GLU A 299 -7.98 33.81 20.60
CA GLU A 299 -7.88 32.38 20.38
C GLU A 299 -6.77 31.97 19.41
N LEU A 300 -5.71 31.24 19.78
CA LEU A 300 -4.83 30.57 18.81
C LEU A 300 -4.97 29.05 18.98
N ASN A 301 -5.23 28.34 17.87
CA ASN A 301 -5.21 26.88 17.82
C ASN A 301 -4.35 26.44 16.64
N ALA A 302 -3.29 25.69 16.89
CA ALA A 302 -2.46 25.09 15.87
C ALA A 302 -2.35 23.59 16.13
N SER A 303 -2.45 22.79 15.08
CA SER A 303 -2.28 21.35 15.16
C SER A 303 -1.48 20.82 13.99
N TYR A 304 -0.62 19.85 14.29
CA TYR A 304 0.12 19.08 13.29
C TYR A 304 -0.19 17.61 13.49
N THR A 305 -0.46 16.90 12.40
CA THR A 305 -0.78 15.48 12.43
C THR A 305 0.08 14.74 11.42
N ASN A 306 0.83 13.74 11.89
CA ASN A 306 1.48 12.75 11.02
C ASN A 306 0.60 11.51 10.97
N GLY A 307 0.02 11.25 9.81
CA GLY A 307 -0.82 10.10 9.50
C GLY A 307 -0.09 9.12 8.59
N GLU A 308 -0.31 7.84 8.84
CA GLU A 308 0.22 6.76 8.02
C GLU A 308 -0.79 5.62 7.95
N SER A 309 -1.00 5.08 6.76
CA SER A 309 -1.71 3.83 6.53
C SER A 309 -0.84 2.91 5.67
N ILE A 310 -0.45 1.76 6.21
CA ILE A 310 0.35 0.77 5.50
C ILE A 310 -0.44 -0.52 5.40
N VAL A 311 -0.45 -1.09 4.20
CA VAL A 311 -0.95 -2.43 3.91
C VAL A 311 0.22 -3.24 3.39
N PRO A 312 0.98 -3.92 4.27
CA PRO A 312 2.09 -4.75 3.84
C PRO A 312 1.59 -6.14 3.45
N ASP A 313 2.06 -6.65 2.30
CA ASP A 313 1.85 -8.03 1.84
C ASP A 313 0.38 -8.48 1.83
N PHE A 314 -0.50 -7.67 1.24
CA PHE A 314 -1.88 -8.06 0.94
C PHE A 314 -1.87 -9.19 -0.09
N LYS A 315 -2.12 -10.40 0.43
CA LYS A 315 -2.15 -11.62 -0.35
C LYS A 315 -3.55 -11.91 -0.85
N ARG A 316 -3.62 -12.27 -2.12
CA ARG A 316 -4.83 -12.78 -2.76
C ARG A 316 -4.44 -13.94 -3.65
N PHE A 317 -5.22 -14.99 -3.60
CA PHE A 317 -5.17 -16.05 -4.58
C PHE A 317 -6.55 -16.59 -4.88
N ARG A 318 -6.65 -17.19 -6.06
CA ARG A 318 -7.84 -17.90 -6.50
C ARG A 318 -7.43 -19.04 -7.42
N PHE A 319 -8.03 -20.20 -7.22
CA PHE A 319 -7.87 -21.39 -8.05
C PHE A 319 -9.23 -21.85 -8.55
N PHE A 320 -9.27 -22.31 -9.79
CA PHE A 320 -10.38 -23.05 -10.36
C PHE A 320 -10.25 -24.52 -9.97
N GLU A 321 -11.37 -25.16 -9.66
CA GLU A 321 -11.41 -26.61 -9.59
C GLU A 321 -11.45 -27.16 -11.01
N PHE A 322 -10.33 -27.72 -11.45
CA PHE A 322 -10.20 -28.33 -12.78
C PHE A 322 -10.84 -29.71 -12.81
N ASP A 323 -10.56 -30.51 -11.78
CA ASP A 323 -11.19 -31.81 -11.53
C ASP A 323 -11.30 -32.08 -10.01
N SER A 324 -11.79 -33.25 -9.60
CA SER A 324 -12.00 -33.60 -8.20
C SER A 324 -10.73 -33.56 -7.34
N THR A 325 -9.55 -33.65 -7.96
CA THR A 325 -8.22 -33.74 -7.35
C THR A 325 -7.30 -32.58 -7.71
N THR A 326 -7.63 -31.73 -8.68
CA THR A 326 -6.70 -30.73 -9.22
C THR A 326 -7.26 -29.32 -9.11
N TYR A 327 -6.46 -28.43 -8.55
CA TYR A 327 -6.67 -26.98 -8.66
C TYR A 327 -5.82 -26.40 -9.79
N TRP A 328 -6.38 -25.44 -10.50
CA TRP A 328 -5.73 -24.75 -11.60
C TRP A 328 -5.74 -23.24 -11.35
N TYR A 329 -4.59 -22.62 -11.50
CA TYR A 329 -4.45 -21.17 -11.58
C TYR A 329 -4.39 -20.75 -13.05
N ASP A 330 -5.23 -19.80 -13.44
CA ASP A 330 -5.18 -19.18 -14.77
C ASP A 330 -4.27 -17.95 -14.75
N PRO A 331 -3.02 -18.03 -15.25
CA PRO A 331 -2.10 -16.89 -15.30
C PRO A 331 -2.50 -15.84 -16.35
N THR A 332 -3.43 -16.16 -17.26
CA THR A 332 -3.86 -15.26 -18.34
C THR A 332 -5.06 -14.39 -17.93
N ALA A 333 -5.78 -14.77 -16.88
CA ALA A 333 -6.93 -14.06 -16.33
C ALA A 333 -6.53 -12.86 -15.43
N PHE A 334 -5.58 -12.04 -15.90
CA PHE A 334 -4.92 -10.92 -15.18
C PHE A 334 -5.88 -9.99 -14.41
N PHE A 335 -7.10 -9.79 -14.88
CA PHE A 335 -8.10 -8.91 -14.26
C PHE A 335 -9.12 -9.60 -13.36
N GLN A 336 -9.20 -10.93 -13.40
CA GLN A 336 -10.27 -11.69 -12.76
C GLN A 336 -9.79 -12.51 -11.57
N ASP A 337 -8.58 -13.09 -11.62
CA ASP A 337 -8.11 -14.11 -10.69
C ASP A 337 -6.65 -13.87 -10.25
N PRO A 338 -6.41 -12.97 -9.28
CA PRO A 338 -5.05 -12.55 -8.95
C PRO A 338 -4.36 -13.53 -7.99
N LEU A 339 -3.18 -14.02 -8.35
CA LEU A 339 -2.21 -14.62 -7.42
C LEU A 339 -1.12 -13.60 -7.10
N THR A 340 -1.41 -12.74 -6.12
CA THR A 340 -0.69 -11.46 -5.96
C THR A 340 -0.35 -11.15 -4.51
N ARG A 341 0.76 -10.42 -4.34
CA ARG A 341 1.17 -9.76 -3.10
C ARG A 341 1.23 -8.27 -3.36
N ASN A 342 0.36 -7.50 -2.70
CA ASN A 342 0.24 -6.07 -2.91
C ASN A 342 0.67 -5.30 -1.67
N PHE A 343 1.40 -4.23 -1.88
CA PHE A 343 1.94 -3.38 -0.82
C PHE A 343 1.46 -1.96 -1.06
N ARG A 344 0.89 -1.31 -0.05
CA ARG A 344 0.36 0.06 -0.17
C ARG A 344 0.83 0.91 0.99
N TYR A 345 1.27 2.12 0.68
CA TYR A 345 1.75 3.10 1.63
C TYR A 345 1.01 4.40 1.37
N LEU A 346 0.37 4.94 2.40
CA LEU A 346 -0.21 6.27 2.39
C LEU A 346 0.37 7.05 3.57
N LEU A 347 1.15 8.08 3.27
CA LEU A 347 1.67 9.03 4.24
C LEU A 347 0.89 10.34 4.10
N GLU A 348 0.48 10.92 5.22
CA GLU A 348 -0.30 12.16 5.26
C GLU A 348 0.22 13.09 6.35
N ASP A 349 0.60 14.31 5.99
CA ASP A 349 0.96 15.36 6.93
C ASP A 349 -0.05 16.50 6.86
N LEU A 350 -0.64 16.83 8.00
CA LEU A 350 -1.65 17.88 8.11
C LEU A 350 -1.24 18.94 9.13
N LEU A 351 -1.02 20.17 8.65
CA LEU A 351 -0.94 21.37 9.47
C LEU A 351 -2.28 22.12 9.40
N ASP A 352 -2.84 22.47 10.55
CA ASP A 352 -4.05 23.30 10.65
C ASP A 352 -3.81 24.36 11.74
N SER A 353 -3.78 25.63 11.35
CA SER A 353 -3.56 26.76 12.24
C SER A 353 -4.67 27.78 12.09
N ARG A 354 -5.19 28.26 13.22
CA ARG A 354 -6.33 29.18 13.28
C ARG A 354 -6.11 30.20 14.38
N ILE A 355 -6.32 31.46 14.05
CA ILE A 355 -6.36 32.54 15.02
C ILE A 355 -7.70 33.26 14.95
N HIS A 356 -8.31 33.50 16.10
CA HIS A 356 -9.57 34.21 16.20
C HIS A 356 -9.56 35.26 17.28
N PHE A 357 -10.29 36.34 17.03
CA PHE A 357 -10.44 37.47 17.91
C PHE A 357 -11.92 37.72 18.18
N GLU A 358 -12.25 38.07 19.42
CA GLU A 358 -13.58 38.54 19.82
C GLU A 358 -13.44 39.89 20.52
N LEU A 359 -13.98 40.94 19.89
CA LEU A 359 -13.94 42.31 20.36
C LEU A 359 -15.36 42.80 20.71
N PRO A 360 -15.68 43.06 21.98
CA PRO A 360 -16.92 43.72 22.38
C PRO A 360 -16.94 45.18 21.91
N LEU A 361 -18.04 45.60 21.28
CA LEU A 361 -18.26 46.97 20.80
C LEU A 361 -18.90 47.90 21.85
N SER A 362 -19.36 47.37 22.98
CA SER A 362 -20.04 48.13 24.03
C SER A 362 -19.53 47.75 25.42
N LYS A 363 -19.56 48.72 26.34
CA LYS A 363 -19.27 48.51 27.77
C LYS A 363 -20.46 47.92 28.53
N SER A 364 -21.69 48.04 28.01
CA SER A 364 -22.92 47.54 28.64
C SER A 364 -23.03 46.02 28.51
N THR A 365 -23.33 45.34 29.62
CA THR A 365 -23.55 43.89 29.68
C THR A 365 -24.96 43.47 29.27
N SER A 366 -25.89 44.42 29.13
CA SER A 366 -27.30 44.13 28.84
C SER A 366 -27.58 43.79 27.37
N PHE A 367 -26.61 44.03 26.47
CA PHE A 367 -26.76 43.79 25.03
C PHE A 367 -25.48 43.16 24.46
N VAL A 368 -25.62 42.05 23.72
CA VAL A 368 -24.49 41.45 22.99
C VAL A 368 -24.19 42.33 21.79
N ARG A 369 -23.02 42.95 21.76
CA ARG A 369 -22.51 43.73 20.63
C ARG A 369 -21.03 43.42 20.49
N LYS A 370 -20.67 42.63 19.49
CA LYS A 370 -19.28 42.19 19.29
C LYS A 370 -18.95 41.98 17.82
N ILE A 371 -17.68 42.14 17.50
CA ILE A 371 -17.09 41.72 16.23
C ILE A 371 -16.19 40.53 16.50
N LYS A 372 -16.29 39.52 15.63
CA LYS A 372 -15.38 38.39 15.57
C LYS A 372 -14.64 38.43 14.26
N PHE A 373 -13.35 38.18 14.29
CA PHE A 373 -12.54 38.11 13.07
C PHE A 373 -11.39 37.15 13.28
N GLY A 374 -10.82 36.66 12.19
CA GLY A 374 -9.74 35.70 12.30
C GLY A 374 -9.23 35.23 10.95
N ALA A 375 -8.19 34.42 11.02
CA ALA A 375 -7.55 33.80 9.88
C ALA A 375 -7.30 32.31 10.16
N ALA A 376 -7.26 31.51 9.10
CA ALA A 376 -6.91 30.12 9.16
C ALA A 376 -5.98 29.75 8.00
N TYR A 377 -5.01 28.87 8.28
CA TYR A 377 -4.15 28.28 7.29
C TYR A 377 -4.14 26.76 7.49
N LYS A 378 -4.39 26.02 6.42
CA LYS A 378 -4.35 24.55 6.41
C LYS A 378 -3.45 24.09 5.29
N GLN A 379 -2.56 23.15 5.58
CA GLN A 379 -1.72 22.48 4.60
C GLN A 379 -1.85 20.96 4.77
N LEU A 380 -2.10 20.25 3.68
CA LEU A 380 -2.20 18.81 3.64
C LEU A 380 -1.29 18.29 2.52
N ASP A 381 -0.30 17.50 2.90
CA ASP A 381 0.58 16.79 1.99
C ASP A 381 0.30 15.30 2.11
N LYS A 382 0.15 14.62 0.97
CA LYS A 382 -0.08 13.18 0.87
C LYS A 382 0.89 12.55 -0.09
N LYS A 383 1.40 11.38 0.26
CA LYS A 383 2.19 10.51 -0.62
C LYS A 383 1.57 9.12 -0.62
N TYR A 384 1.25 8.63 -1.80
CA TYR A 384 0.73 7.28 -2.00
C TYR A 384 1.66 6.50 -2.91
N ASP A 385 2.05 5.31 -2.46
CA ASP A 385 2.85 4.37 -3.21
C ASP A 385 2.21 2.98 -3.15
N GLN A 386 2.19 2.28 -4.28
CA GLN A 386 1.74 0.90 -4.38
C GLN A 386 2.76 0.07 -5.16
N TYR A 387 3.00 -1.16 -4.70
CA TYR A 387 3.79 -2.15 -5.42
C TYR A 387 2.99 -3.45 -5.50
N ASN A 388 2.96 -4.05 -6.69
CA ASN A 388 2.21 -5.27 -6.95
C ASN A 388 3.20 -6.35 -7.37
N TYR A 389 3.16 -7.51 -6.73
CA TYR A 389 3.94 -8.66 -7.15
C TYR A 389 3.01 -9.77 -7.57
N ASP A 390 3.11 -10.13 -8.84
CA ASP A 390 2.29 -11.16 -9.46
C ASP A 390 3.13 -12.43 -9.59
N LEU A 391 2.58 -13.58 -9.16
CA LEU A 391 3.27 -14.84 -9.34
C LEU A 391 3.15 -15.28 -10.80
N GLY A 392 4.30 -15.35 -11.48
CA GLY A 392 4.45 -15.90 -12.82
C GLY A 392 5.06 -17.31 -12.80
N PHE A 393 4.93 -17.98 -13.95
CA PHE A 393 5.37 -19.35 -14.19
C PHE A 393 6.22 -19.35 -15.46
N ASP A 394 7.33 -20.09 -15.42
CA ASP A 394 8.19 -20.31 -16.60
C ASP A 394 8.30 -21.80 -16.88
N ALA A 395 9.17 -22.53 -16.18
CA ALA A 395 9.21 -24.00 -16.28
C ALA A 395 8.15 -24.69 -15.40
N GLY A 396 7.55 -23.96 -14.46
CA GLY A 396 6.63 -24.47 -13.44
C GLY A 396 5.21 -24.65 -13.94
N SER A 397 4.46 -25.53 -13.26
CA SER A 397 3.04 -25.76 -13.54
C SER A 397 2.15 -24.78 -12.78
N SER A 398 1.09 -24.28 -13.43
CA SER A 398 0.03 -23.52 -12.75
C SER A 398 -1.04 -24.42 -12.11
N PHE A 399 -0.83 -25.74 -12.09
CA PHE A 399 -1.73 -26.72 -11.46
C PHE A 399 -1.20 -27.18 -10.11
N ALA A 400 -2.08 -27.21 -9.11
CA ALA A 400 -1.85 -27.87 -7.84
C ALA A 400 -2.56 -29.23 -7.83
N THR A 401 -1.78 -30.30 -8.02
CA THR A 401 -2.25 -31.68 -7.98
C THR A 401 -2.63 -32.11 -6.56
N ASN A 402 -3.59 -33.02 -6.43
CA ASN A 402 -4.17 -33.47 -5.15
C ASN A 402 -4.70 -32.33 -4.26
N LYS A 403 -4.95 -31.14 -4.85
CA LYS A 403 -5.30 -29.90 -4.15
C LYS A 403 -4.27 -29.51 -3.06
N ASP A 404 -3.01 -29.94 -3.21
CA ASP A 404 -1.94 -29.62 -2.27
C ASP A 404 -1.37 -28.23 -2.54
N LEU A 405 -2.00 -27.23 -1.93
CA LEU A 405 -1.55 -25.86 -2.03
C LEU A 405 -0.27 -25.59 -1.21
N GLN A 406 0.09 -26.46 -0.27
CA GLN A 406 1.33 -26.31 0.48
C GLN A 406 2.52 -26.65 -0.42
N GLN A 407 2.44 -27.75 -1.17
CA GLN A 407 3.42 -28.09 -2.20
C GLN A 407 3.44 -27.07 -3.34
N PHE A 408 2.26 -26.56 -3.74
CA PHE A 408 2.18 -25.52 -4.75
C PHE A 408 2.96 -24.27 -4.33
N PHE A 409 2.82 -23.79 -3.09
CA PHE A 409 3.51 -22.59 -2.60
C PHE A 409 4.92 -22.82 -2.03
N ASP A 410 5.52 -23.99 -2.28
CA ASP A 410 6.86 -24.29 -1.77
C ASP A 410 7.92 -23.33 -2.34
N LEU A 411 8.84 -22.86 -1.48
CA LEU A 411 9.86 -21.89 -1.89
C LEU A 411 10.92 -22.47 -2.84
N SER A 412 11.02 -23.80 -2.94
CA SER A 412 11.92 -24.48 -3.89
C SER A 412 11.55 -24.22 -5.35
N HIS A 413 10.32 -23.77 -5.65
CA HIS A 413 9.93 -23.36 -7.01
C HIS A 413 10.62 -22.07 -7.48
N PHE A 414 11.20 -21.29 -6.56
CA PHE A 414 12.02 -20.11 -6.88
C PHE A 414 13.52 -20.44 -6.96
N GLN A 415 13.89 -21.72 -7.01
CA GLN A 415 15.26 -22.17 -7.24
C GLN A 415 15.43 -22.55 -8.71
N PHE A 416 16.64 -22.33 -9.24
CA PHE A 416 16.97 -22.75 -10.59
C PHE A 416 16.88 -24.27 -10.72
N LYS A 417 16.08 -24.72 -11.67
CA LYS A 417 15.97 -26.11 -12.09
C LYS A 417 16.35 -26.20 -13.56
N LYS A 418 16.65 -27.43 -13.99
CA LYS A 418 16.86 -27.73 -15.39
C LYS A 418 15.51 -28.05 -16.03
N ASP A 419 15.23 -27.44 -17.17
CA ASP A 419 14.08 -27.81 -17.98
C ASP A 419 14.36 -29.07 -18.82
N ILE A 420 13.39 -29.47 -19.64
CA ILE A 420 13.50 -30.65 -20.52
C ILE A 420 14.57 -30.51 -21.62
N PHE A 421 15.09 -29.30 -21.83
CA PHE A 421 16.17 -28.98 -22.77
C PHE A 421 17.52 -28.76 -22.06
N GLU A 422 17.61 -29.11 -20.77
CA GLU A 422 18.76 -28.89 -19.89
C GLU A 422 19.14 -27.40 -19.69
N GLU A 423 18.26 -26.48 -20.08
CA GLU A 423 18.43 -25.05 -19.81
C GLU A 423 18.04 -24.75 -18.35
N SER A 424 18.70 -23.76 -17.75
CA SER A 424 18.30 -23.29 -16.42
C SER A 424 17.08 -22.39 -16.53
N ARG A 425 16.08 -22.66 -15.69
CA ARG A 425 14.84 -21.90 -15.58
C ARG A 425 14.42 -21.83 -14.11
N LEU A 426 13.61 -20.83 -13.77
CA LEU A 426 12.83 -20.87 -12.53
C LEU A 426 11.50 -21.55 -12.83
N ASP A 427 10.96 -22.30 -11.87
CA ASP A 427 9.60 -22.76 -12.01
C ASP A 427 8.67 -21.55 -11.86
N TYR A 428 8.83 -20.82 -10.75
CA TYR A 428 8.05 -19.64 -10.40
C TYR A 428 8.93 -18.40 -10.25
N PHE A 429 8.33 -17.24 -10.51
CA PHE A 429 8.95 -15.94 -10.26
C PHE A 429 7.89 -14.92 -9.85
N TYR A 430 8.33 -13.83 -9.24
CA TYR A 430 7.46 -12.66 -9.10
C TYR A 430 7.79 -11.65 -10.19
N GLY A 431 6.75 -11.13 -10.86
CA GLY A 431 6.82 -9.92 -11.67
C GLY A 431 6.30 -8.73 -10.87
N ASN A 432 6.87 -7.54 -11.10
CA ASN A 432 6.36 -6.28 -10.56
C ASN A 432 5.98 -5.34 -11.70
N PRO A 433 4.73 -5.40 -12.19
CA PRO A 433 4.23 -4.43 -13.14
C PRO A 433 4.03 -3.09 -12.41
N ASP A 434 5.02 -2.21 -12.57
CA ASP A 434 4.97 -0.87 -12.01
C ASP A 434 4.55 0.17 -13.04
N PHE A 435 3.68 1.08 -12.60
CA PHE A 435 3.05 2.09 -13.44
C PHE A 435 3.03 3.43 -12.72
N ALA A 436 3.14 4.53 -13.47
CA ALA A 436 3.12 5.88 -12.89
C ALA A 436 1.95 6.15 -11.91
N PRO A 437 0.71 5.67 -12.14
CA PRO A 437 -0.39 5.86 -11.19
C PRO A 437 -0.24 5.13 -9.84
N ASN A 438 0.69 4.17 -9.72
CA ASN A 438 1.00 3.55 -8.43
C ASN A 438 1.73 4.51 -7.48
N HIS A 439 2.35 5.56 -8.01
CA HIS A 439 3.17 6.51 -7.28
C HIS A 439 2.63 7.92 -7.46
N THR A 440 1.85 8.39 -6.49
CA THR A 440 1.16 9.69 -6.58
C THR A 440 1.38 10.53 -5.35
N PHE A 441 1.20 11.84 -5.50
CA PHE A 441 1.20 12.78 -4.40
C PHE A 441 0.00 13.72 -4.51
N GLY A 442 -0.38 14.26 -3.36
CA GLY A 442 -1.37 15.32 -3.27
C GLY A 442 -0.87 16.42 -2.35
N ARG A 443 -0.98 17.67 -2.77
CA ARG A 443 -0.72 18.85 -1.94
C ARG A 443 -1.93 19.74 -1.96
N SER A 444 -2.36 20.22 -0.80
CA SER A 444 -3.43 21.20 -0.69
C SER A 444 -3.08 22.24 0.33
N SER A 445 -3.27 23.51 0.00
CA SER A 445 -3.21 24.61 0.96
C SER A 445 -4.49 25.45 0.90
N ILE A 446 -4.96 25.88 2.07
CA ILE A 446 -6.17 26.70 2.21
C ILE A 446 -5.83 27.86 3.14
N LEU A 447 -5.99 29.08 2.64
CA LEU A 447 -5.89 30.33 3.42
C LEU A 447 -7.28 30.95 3.51
N ALA A 448 -7.77 31.21 4.72
CA ALA A 448 -9.07 31.81 4.93
C ALA A 448 -9.01 33.00 5.90
N PHE A 449 -9.85 33.99 5.65
CA PHE A 449 -10.08 35.14 6.52
C PHE A 449 -11.58 35.32 6.74
N PHE A 450 -11.98 35.73 7.93
CA PHE A 450 -13.38 36.05 8.19
C PHE A 450 -13.54 37.26 9.10
N VAL A 451 -14.69 37.92 8.95
CA VAL A 451 -15.19 38.95 9.85
C VAL A 451 -16.70 38.77 10.03
N MET A 452 -17.18 38.87 11.27
CA MET A 452 -18.57 38.69 11.63
C MET A 452 -18.96 39.71 12.70
N ALA A 453 -20.10 40.37 12.52
CA ALA A 453 -20.74 41.19 13.52
C ALA A 453 -21.90 40.42 14.16
N ASP A 454 -22.02 40.53 15.48
CA ASP A 454 -23.09 39.95 16.28
C ASP A 454 -23.64 41.03 17.21
N TYR A 455 -24.86 41.50 16.90
CA TYR A 455 -25.37 42.77 17.40
C TYR A 455 -26.84 42.68 17.82
N ASN A 456 -27.10 42.96 19.10
CA ASN A 456 -28.44 43.23 19.61
C ASN A 456 -28.83 44.68 19.28
N ILE A 457 -29.75 44.82 18.32
CA ILE A 457 -30.37 46.10 17.94
C ILE A 457 -31.32 46.55 19.05
N THR A 458 -32.17 45.64 19.54
CA THR A 458 -33.07 45.86 20.69
C THR A 458 -32.98 44.69 21.69
N LYS A 459 -33.72 44.72 22.80
CA LYS A 459 -33.79 43.57 23.75
C LYS A 459 -34.42 42.32 23.13
N LYS A 460 -35.16 42.47 22.03
CA LYS A 460 -35.89 41.37 21.36
C LYS A 460 -35.33 41.04 19.97
N LEU A 461 -34.49 41.90 19.39
CA LEU A 461 -33.94 41.74 18.04
C LEU A 461 -32.41 41.68 18.07
N ARG A 462 -31.87 40.53 17.69
CA ARG A 462 -30.45 40.26 17.48
C ARG A 462 -30.21 39.95 16.01
N VAL A 463 -29.18 40.57 15.44
CA VAL A 463 -28.74 40.33 14.07
C VAL A 463 -27.29 39.88 14.12
N SER A 464 -26.98 38.81 13.40
CA SER A 464 -25.62 38.32 13.20
C SER A 464 -25.37 38.09 11.72
N GLY A 465 -24.24 38.60 11.21
CA GLY A 465 -23.85 38.45 9.81
C GLY A 465 -22.36 38.65 9.65
N GLY A 466 -21.79 38.11 8.57
CA GLY A 466 -20.36 38.17 8.34
C GLY A 466 -19.97 37.80 6.91
N LEU A 467 -18.70 37.99 6.61
CA LEU A 467 -18.06 37.65 5.35
C LEU A 467 -16.88 36.72 5.62
N ARG A 468 -16.66 35.77 4.72
CA ARG A 468 -15.49 34.89 4.70
C ARG A 468 -14.91 34.88 3.30
N TYR A 469 -13.59 35.02 3.23
CA TYR A 469 -12.80 34.80 2.03
C TYR A 469 -11.96 33.54 2.22
N GLU A 470 -11.82 32.76 1.16
CA GLU A 470 -11.01 31.54 1.14
C GLU A 470 -10.29 31.44 -0.19
N ASN A 471 -8.99 31.13 -0.13
CA ASN A 471 -8.18 30.77 -1.27
C ASN A 471 -7.66 29.35 -1.08
N THR A 472 -7.84 28.51 -2.10
CA THR A 472 -7.49 27.10 -2.07
C THR A 472 -6.62 26.77 -3.26
N ASP A 473 -5.46 26.21 -2.99
CA ASP A 473 -4.55 25.64 -3.99
C ASP A 473 -4.45 24.13 -3.79
N GLN A 474 -4.56 23.38 -4.89
CA GLN A 474 -4.55 21.92 -4.88
C GLN A 474 -3.79 21.39 -6.08
N LYS A 475 -2.88 20.45 -5.83
CA LYS A 475 -2.14 19.73 -6.86
C LYS A 475 -2.14 18.24 -6.54
N ILE A 476 -2.52 17.42 -7.52
CA ILE A 476 -2.45 15.97 -7.45
C ILE A 476 -1.86 15.49 -8.76
N ASP A 477 -0.83 14.64 -8.69
CA ASP A 477 -0.23 14.05 -9.87
C ASP A 477 0.50 12.73 -9.54
N SER A 478 0.89 12.00 -10.58
CA SER A 478 1.86 10.92 -10.48
C SER A 478 3.28 11.48 -10.46
N ASP A 479 4.15 10.89 -9.63
CA ASP A 479 5.56 11.31 -9.49
C ASP A 479 6.29 11.35 -10.84
N ALA A 480 6.09 10.32 -11.67
CA ALA A 480 6.76 10.21 -12.97
C ALA A 480 6.35 11.32 -13.93
N TYR A 481 5.07 11.68 -13.96
CA TYR A 481 4.55 12.70 -14.86
C TYR A 481 4.95 14.12 -14.40
N ASP A 482 4.95 14.36 -13.09
CA ASP A 482 5.39 15.64 -12.50
C ASP A 482 6.90 15.86 -12.72
N LYS A 483 7.73 14.82 -12.49
CA LYS A 483 9.18 14.88 -12.76
C LYS A 483 9.51 15.23 -14.21
N LEU A 484 8.68 14.76 -15.14
CA LEU A 484 8.82 15.02 -16.58
C LEU A 484 8.11 16.32 -17.01
N ASN A 485 7.47 17.06 -16.10
CA ASN A 485 6.66 18.26 -16.38
C ASN A 485 5.64 18.04 -17.49
N LEU A 486 5.00 16.87 -17.53
CA LEU A 486 4.04 16.56 -18.60
C LEU A 486 2.78 17.41 -18.44
N PRO A 487 2.26 18.04 -19.51
CA PRO A 487 0.96 18.72 -19.44
C PRO A 487 -0.17 17.71 -19.23
N ARG A 488 -1.30 18.16 -18.68
CA ARG A 488 -2.43 17.29 -18.30
C ARG A 488 -2.97 16.43 -19.45
N ASN A 489 -2.86 16.92 -20.69
CA ASN A 489 -3.35 16.28 -21.92
C ASN A 489 -2.25 15.54 -22.71
N ASP A 490 -1.07 15.30 -22.13
CA ASP A 490 0.00 14.55 -22.80
C ASP A 490 -0.42 13.09 -23.06
N ILE A 491 -0.21 12.60 -24.28
CA ILE A 491 -0.55 11.22 -24.68
C ILE A 491 0.16 10.16 -23.82
N ARG A 492 1.34 10.47 -23.27
CA ARG A 492 2.09 9.58 -22.37
C ARG A 492 1.42 9.40 -21.01
N ARG A 493 0.46 10.26 -20.65
CA ARG A 493 -0.39 10.09 -19.46
C ARG A 493 -1.54 9.11 -19.69
N ILE A 494 -1.83 8.73 -20.94
CA ILE A 494 -2.87 7.75 -21.27
C ILE A 494 -2.36 6.36 -20.89
N TYR A 495 -2.97 5.79 -19.86
CA TYR A 495 -2.68 4.45 -19.39
C TYR A 495 -3.11 3.40 -20.43
N GLN A 496 -2.18 2.58 -20.93
CA GLN A 496 -2.47 1.53 -21.92
C GLN A 496 -3.37 0.38 -21.38
N GLY A 497 -3.69 0.36 -20.09
CA GLY A 497 -4.69 -0.55 -19.51
C GLY A 497 -6.04 0.10 -19.18
N ALA A 498 -6.23 1.39 -19.49
CA ALA A 498 -7.53 2.04 -19.44
C ALA A 498 -8.09 1.94 -20.85
N LEU A 499 -9.04 1.03 -21.07
CA LEU A 499 -9.89 1.10 -22.25
C LEU A 499 -10.39 2.53 -22.37
N VAL A 500 -9.94 3.17 -23.45
CA VAL A 500 -10.34 4.51 -23.85
C VAL A 500 -11.83 4.43 -24.17
N SER A 501 -12.70 4.60 -23.18
CA SER A 501 -14.05 5.08 -23.46
C SER A 501 -13.91 6.56 -23.78
N ASN A 502 -13.53 6.85 -25.02
CA ASN A 502 -13.85 8.11 -25.65
C ASN A 502 -15.37 8.23 -25.64
N LEU A 503 -15.93 8.88 -24.63
CA LEU A 503 -17.20 9.56 -24.76
C LEU A 503 -16.91 11.05 -24.70
N VAL A 504 -16.66 11.54 -25.91
CA VAL A 504 -16.92 12.92 -26.32
C VAL A 504 -18.37 13.26 -25.96
N SER A 505 -18.54 14.14 -24.98
CA SER A 505 -19.50 15.28 -24.99
C SER A 505 -19.37 16.07 -23.70
#